data_AF-A0AAW9RHM9-F1
#
_entry.id   AF-A0AAW9RHM9-F1
#
_cell.length_a   1.000
_cell.length_b   1.000
_cell.length_c   1.000
_cell.angle_alpha   90.00
_cell.angle_beta   90.00
_cell.angle_gamma   90.00
#
_symmetry.space_group_name_H-M   'P 1'
#
loop_
_entity.id
_entity.type
_entity.pdbx_description
1 polymer ?
#
loop_
_entity_poly.entity_id
_entity_poly.type
_entity_poly.pdbx_seq_one_letter_code
_entity_poly.pdbx_strand_id
1 'polypeptide(L)'
;MILCAVLFGWIVKTALQGYREPGPTAKLALAVAGAPSEVEAVLSDLWQYANGSYEDNALRTPRQDRDFSGFRPISGSEAFGIEGLMIGQVSNSARYGWRIVLGAFSMNGRVENAALVLSPDMAIERVWVLDEPSTVGLIPAQPAYRKFIHGFQYLSDGSFIFTLDGGVSLQRFDACGKRMWASPGYYSHSVNLADDEQSVWTVGTDEIVQIAVADGAVIRTIGMQEIVDANPEIDVFQIRRLADNDLGGNSRNTDGNWLPDPHHINDVEPLPARLADSYRELGFAAGDLLMSARSSNLVFVLDPQTLRVKWWRIGATQRQHDPDWEEDGTFSIFNNRMSRDYSEIVKLDPRTMQRQVLVDGRNLDFYSRIRGKHQVLPDGNVIVTSAQQGRAFEITPEGEMAFEIVNFRPGDEAVNYVLSEVLWLPPDRLDPTQTETAPCSD
;
A
#
# COMPACT_ATOMS: atom_id res chain seq x y z
N MET A 1 15.56 -23.89 24.25
CA MET A 1 14.53 -22.85 24.10
C MET A 1 13.50 -22.85 25.22
N ILE A 2 12.75 -23.93 25.46
CA ILE A 2 11.65 -23.95 26.47
C ILE A 2 12.14 -23.58 27.88
N LEU A 3 13.26 -24.14 28.35
CA LEU A 3 13.84 -23.82 29.66
C LEU A 3 14.29 -22.35 29.78
N CYS A 4 14.78 -21.75 28.68
CA CYS A 4 15.19 -20.35 28.64
C CYS A 4 13.98 -19.41 28.73
N ALA A 5 12.89 -19.74 28.03
CA ALA A 5 11.65 -18.98 28.09
C ALA A 5 10.99 -19.06 29.48
N VAL A 6 10.98 -20.24 30.09
CA VAL A 6 10.48 -20.44 31.46
C VAL A 6 11.33 -19.67 32.47
N LEU A 7 12.65 -19.71 32.35
CA LEU A 7 13.57 -18.96 33.22
C LEU A 7 13.39 -17.45 33.05
N PHE A 8 13.28 -16.96 31.80
CA PHE A 8 13.03 -15.55 31.51
C PHE A 8 11.70 -15.08 32.10
N GLY A 9 10.61 -15.83 31.87
CA GLY A 9 9.30 -15.54 32.45
C GLY A 9 9.30 -15.57 33.98
N TRP A 10 10.07 -16.47 34.59
CA TRP A 10 10.25 -16.52 36.03
C TRP A 10 11.02 -15.29 36.56
N ILE A 11 12.08 -14.85 35.89
CA ILE A 11 12.84 -13.65 36.24
C ILE A 11 11.94 -12.40 36.16
N VAL A 12 11.20 -12.24 35.06
CA VAL A 12 10.27 -11.10 34.85
C VAL A 12 9.18 -11.10 35.92
N LYS A 13 8.51 -12.23 36.14
CA LYS A 13 7.47 -12.36 37.17
C LYS A 13 8.01 -12.03 38.56
N THR A 14 9.17 -12.56 38.91
CA THR A 14 9.80 -12.31 40.22
C THR A 14 10.19 -10.85 40.39
N ALA A 15 10.68 -10.21 39.32
CA ALA A 15 11.04 -8.79 39.32
C ALA A 15 9.82 -7.87 39.48
N LEU A 16 8.67 -8.23 38.90
CA LEU A 16 7.40 -7.50 39.05
C LEU A 16 6.72 -7.70 40.42
N GLN A 17 6.96 -8.83 41.09
CA GLN A 17 6.31 -9.20 42.35
C GLN A 17 7.12 -8.84 43.62
N GLY A 18 8.34 -8.29 43.49
CA GLY A 18 9.28 -8.11 44.60
C GLY A 18 9.47 -6.67 45.11
N TYR A 19 9.53 -6.51 46.44
CA TYR A 19 9.70 -5.25 47.21
C TYR A 19 11.17 -4.74 47.34
N ARG A 20 12.07 -5.03 46.39
CA ARG A 20 13.46 -4.50 46.40
C ARG A 20 13.91 -4.12 45.00
N GLU A 21 14.82 -3.15 44.92
CA GLU A 21 15.42 -2.75 43.64
C GLU A 21 15.92 -3.97 42.85
N PRO A 22 15.42 -4.19 41.62
CA PRO A 22 15.82 -5.33 40.83
C PRO A 22 17.32 -5.26 40.49
N GLY A 23 18.01 -6.39 40.63
CA GLY A 23 19.41 -6.52 40.20
C GLY A 23 19.56 -6.35 38.67
N PRO A 24 20.79 -6.20 38.15
CA PRO A 24 21.04 -5.90 36.74
C PRO A 24 20.36 -6.86 35.75
N THR A 25 20.36 -8.17 36.05
CA THR A 25 19.73 -9.20 35.22
C THR A 25 18.20 -9.07 35.18
N ALA A 26 17.59 -8.67 36.30
CA ALA A 26 16.15 -8.43 36.38
C ALA A 26 15.76 -7.12 35.69
N LYS A 27 16.57 -6.06 35.81
CA LYS A 27 16.39 -4.79 35.07
C LYS A 27 16.48 -5.03 33.56
N LEU A 28 17.45 -5.81 33.10
CA LEU A 28 17.57 -6.19 31.69
C LEU A 28 16.39 -7.03 31.21
N ALA A 29 15.98 -8.05 31.99
CA ALA A 29 14.83 -8.87 31.63
C ALA A 29 13.51 -8.07 31.59
N LEU A 30 13.33 -7.11 32.50
CA LEU A 30 12.20 -6.17 32.48
C LEU A 30 12.26 -5.23 31.28
N ALA A 31 13.44 -4.72 30.91
CA ALA A 31 13.59 -3.89 29.71
C ALA A 31 13.25 -4.68 28.44
N VAL A 32 13.73 -5.92 28.33
CA VAL A 32 13.41 -6.82 27.20
C VAL A 32 11.92 -7.19 27.20
N ALA A 33 11.31 -7.46 28.35
CA ALA A 33 9.90 -7.77 28.47
C ALA A 33 8.99 -6.54 28.26
N GLY A 34 9.49 -5.34 28.53
CA GLY A 34 8.79 -4.08 28.33
C GLY A 34 8.78 -3.62 26.86
N ALA A 35 9.73 -4.10 26.05
CA ALA A 35 9.82 -3.79 24.63
C ALA A 35 10.25 -5.01 23.79
N PRO A 36 9.51 -6.14 23.84
CA PRO A 36 9.93 -7.40 23.23
C PRO A 36 10.08 -7.29 21.71
N SER A 37 9.18 -6.54 21.05
CA SER A 37 9.24 -6.30 19.60
C SER A 37 10.43 -5.42 19.20
N GLU A 38 10.80 -4.43 20.01
CA GLU A 38 11.99 -3.61 19.76
C GLU A 38 13.27 -4.43 19.88
N VAL A 39 13.34 -5.30 20.89
CA VAL A 39 14.49 -6.19 21.08
C VAL A 39 14.57 -7.24 19.97
N GLU A 40 13.44 -7.82 19.55
CA GLU A 40 13.38 -8.71 18.39
C GLU A 40 13.88 -8.00 17.12
N ALA A 41 13.41 -6.77 16.88
CA ALA A 41 13.84 -5.96 15.76
C ALA A 41 15.36 -5.71 15.80
N VAL A 42 15.92 -5.30 16.95
CA VAL A 42 17.37 -5.09 17.12
C VAL A 42 18.18 -6.37 16.93
N LEU A 43 17.71 -7.52 17.43
CA LEU A 43 18.41 -8.80 17.25
C LEU A 43 18.36 -9.26 15.79
N SER A 44 17.22 -9.07 15.11
CA SER A 44 17.07 -9.32 13.68
C SER A 44 18.01 -8.44 12.87
N ASP A 45 18.10 -7.15 13.21
CA ASP A 45 19.01 -6.19 12.59
C ASP A 45 20.47 -6.59 12.75
N LEU A 46 20.89 -6.98 13.96
CA LEU A 46 22.26 -7.43 14.22
C LEU A 46 22.61 -8.70 13.44
N TRP A 47 21.67 -9.63 13.33
CA TRP A 47 21.87 -10.86 12.55
C TRP A 47 21.96 -10.56 11.05
N GLN A 48 21.12 -9.66 10.55
CA GLN A 48 21.16 -9.19 9.16
C GLN A 48 22.41 -8.35 8.86
N TYR A 49 22.91 -7.59 9.83
CA TYR A 49 24.15 -6.84 9.71
C TYR A 49 25.34 -7.82 9.59
N ALA A 50 25.35 -8.86 10.42
CA ALA A 50 26.38 -9.89 10.40
C ALA A 50 26.42 -10.70 9.09
N ASN A 51 25.30 -10.80 8.37
CA ASN A 51 25.22 -11.55 7.11
C ASN A 51 25.19 -10.65 5.85
N GLY A 52 25.29 -9.32 6.01
CA GLY A 52 25.30 -8.34 4.91
C GLY A 52 23.95 -8.12 4.21
N SER A 53 22.82 -8.56 4.78
CA SER A 53 21.48 -8.37 4.20
C SER A 53 20.69 -7.20 4.81
N TYR A 54 21.27 -6.52 5.79
CA TYR A 54 20.59 -5.52 6.62
C TYR A 54 19.98 -4.34 5.85
N GLU A 55 20.64 -3.91 4.78
CA GLU A 55 20.37 -2.62 4.14
C GLU A 55 19.18 -2.63 3.16
N ASP A 56 18.54 -3.77 2.91
CA ASP A 56 17.45 -3.86 1.93
C ASP A 56 16.50 -5.07 2.14
N ASN A 57 16.65 -5.86 3.21
CA ASN A 57 15.85 -7.08 3.43
C ASN A 57 14.32 -6.83 3.38
N ALA A 58 13.85 -5.72 3.94
CA ALA A 58 12.42 -5.34 3.92
C ALA A 58 11.91 -4.91 2.53
N LEU A 59 12.83 -4.71 1.57
CA LEU A 59 12.57 -4.25 0.21
C LEU A 59 12.76 -5.36 -0.83
N ARG A 60 13.16 -6.55 -0.40
CA ARG A 60 13.36 -7.71 -1.27
C ARG A 60 12.08 -8.55 -1.38
N THR A 61 11.93 -9.22 -2.50
CA THR A 61 10.89 -10.24 -2.71
C THR A 61 11.44 -11.40 -3.53
N PRO A 62 10.93 -12.64 -3.39
CA PRO A 62 11.43 -13.77 -4.17
C PRO A 62 11.30 -13.53 -5.67
N ARG A 63 12.36 -13.83 -6.43
CA ARG A 63 12.31 -13.88 -7.89
C ARG A 63 11.75 -15.24 -8.31
N GLN A 64 10.87 -15.22 -9.29
CA GLN A 64 10.33 -16.45 -9.89
C GLN A 64 11.34 -17.07 -10.85
N ASP A 65 11.31 -18.40 -10.92
CA ASP A 65 12.04 -19.16 -11.93
C ASP A 65 11.33 -19.03 -13.29
N ARG A 66 11.61 -17.94 -13.99
CA ARG A 66 11.07 -17.59 -15.32
C ARG A 66 12.21 -17.17 -16.24
N ASP A 67 11.99 -17.34 -17.54
CA ASP A 67 12.93 -16.87 -18.56
C ASP A 67 12.82 -15.34 -18.73
N PHE A 68 13.91 -14.64 -18.41
CA PHE A 68 14.06 -13.21 -18.58
C PHE A 68 15.08 -12.84 -19.67
N SER A 69 15.51 -13.78 -20.52
CA SER A 69 16.53 -13.55 -21.55
C SER A 69 16.15 -12.47 -22.58
N GLY A 70 14.86 -12.24 -22.80
CA GLY A 70 14.34 -11.17 -23.67
C GLY A 70 14.20 -9.80 -22.99
N PHE A 71 14.51 -9.69 -21.71
CA PHE A 71 14.41 -8.44 -20.97
C PHE A 71 15.69 -7.62 -21.13
N ARG A 72 15.51 -6.29 -21.23
CA ARG A 72 16.60 -5.32 -21.35
C ARG A 72 16.44 -4.22 -20.30
N PRO A 73 17.51 -3.52 -19.90
CA PRO A 73 17.37 -2.34 -19.06
C PRO A 73 16.42 -1.34 -19.71
N ILE A 74 15.60 -0.67 -18.91
CA ILE A 74 14.76 0.42 -19.40
C ILE A 74 15.65 1.53 -19.98
N SER A 75 15.22 2.11 -21.10
CA SER A 75 15.95 3.22 -21.71
C SER A 75 16.07 4.38 -20.72
N GLY A 76 17.27 4.96 -20.57
CA GLY A 76 17.53 6.03 -19.60
C GLY A 76 18.06 5.56 -18.25
N SER A 77 17.99 4.27 -17.92
CA SER A 77 18.47 3.75 -16.62
C SER A 77 19.92 4.16 -16.29
N GLU A 78 20.84 4.09 -17.25
CA GLU A 78 22.25 4.46 -17.05
C GLU A 78 22.43 5.94 -16.65
N ALA A 79 21.64 6.85 -17.23
CA ALA A 79 21.73 8.28 -16.94
C ALA A 79 21.36 8.62 -15.48
N PHE A 80 20.52 7.79 -14.85
CA PHE A 80 20.12 7.93 -13.46
C PHE A 80 20.82 6.94 -12.52
N GLY A 81 21.75 6.13 -13.04
CA GLY A 81 22.46 5.10 -12.29
C GLY A 81 21.55 3.97 -11.79
N ILE A 82 20.43 3.72 -12.47
CA ILE A 82 19.47 2.67 -12.11
C ILE A 82 19.96 1.32 -12.64
N GLU A 83 20.03 0.34 -11.76
CA GLU A 83 20.44 -1.03 -12.07
C GLU A 83 19.31 -2.02 -11.77
N GLY A 84 19.16 -3.03 -12.62
CA GLY A 84 18.21 -4.13 -12.40
C GLY A 84 16.77 -3.83 -12.79
N LEU A 85 16.40 -2.60 -13.14
CA LEU A 85 15.08 -2.30 -13.71
C LEU A 85 15.03 -2.67 -15.19
N MET A 86 14.31 -3.74 -15.50
CA MET A 86 14.27 -4.35 -16.81
C MET A 86 12.85 -4.30 -17.40
N ILE A 87 12.76 -4.18 -18.72
CA ILE A 87 11.52 -4.27 -19.48
C ILE A 87 11.62 -5.37 -20.54
N GLY A 88 10.54 -6.11 -20.71
CA GLY A 88 10.36 -7.08 -21.79
C GLY A 88 10.03 -6.41 -23.12
N GLN A 89 9.43 -7.18 -24.02
CA GLN A 89 8.90 -6.64 -25.27
C GLN A 89 7.71 -5.71 -24.98
N VAL A 90 7.68 -4.56 -25.66
CA VAL A 90 6.56 -3.62 -25.65
C VAL A 90 5.81 -3.79 -26.97
N SER A 91 4.53 -4.11 -26.90
CA SER A 91 3.66 -4.28 -28.06
C SER A 91 3.01 -2.94 -28.46
N ASN A 92 2.41 -2.90 -29.65
CA ASN A 92 1.57 -1.77 -30.07
C ASN A 92 0.22 -1.71 -29.34
N SER A 93 -0.12 -2.73 -28.53
CA SER A 93 -1.33 -2.72 -27.70
C SER A 93 -1.11 -2.04 -26.35
N ALA A 94 0.13 -1.68 -26.00
CA ALA A 94 0.40 -0.88 -24.80
C ALA A 94 -0.19 0.52 -24.95
N ARG A 95 -0.94 0.96 -23.93
CA ARG A 95 -1.61 2.24 -23.93
C ARG A 95 -0.60 3.38 -24.07
N TYR A 96 -0.81 4.24 -25.05
CA TYR A 96 0.02 5.43 -25.19
C TYR A 96 -0.25 6.41 -24.03
N GLY A 97 0.81 6.84 -23.34
CA GLY A 97 0.74 7.76 -22.20
C GLY A 97 1.92 7.58 -21.26
N TRP A 98 2.03 8.52 -20.31
CA TRP A 98 3.10 8.52 -19.33
C TRP A 98 2.87 7.46 -18.26
N ARG A 99 3.94 7.02 -17.62
CA ARG A 99 3.87 6.09 -16.49
C ARG A 99 4.72 6.60 -15.34
N ILE A 100 4.23 6.48 -14.11
CA ILE A 100 5.02 6.69 -12.91
C ILE A 100 5.21 5.32 -12.25
N VAL A 101 6.43 4.81 -12.23
CA VAL A 101 6.78 3.50 -11.64
C VAL A 101 7.36 3.76 -10.26
N LEU A 102 6.74 3.17 -9.24
CA LEU A 102 7.10 3.37 -7.84
C LEU A 102 7.63 2.08 -7.22
N GLY A 103 8.61 2.21 -6.34
CA GLY A 103 9.21 1.09 -5.64
C GLY A 103 10.55 1.41 -4.99
N ALA A 104 11.28 0.36 -4.64
CA ALA A 104 12.66 0.43 -4.20
C ALA A 104 13.59 0.08 -5.36
N PHE A 105 14.57 0.92 -5.67
CA PHE A 105 15.45 0.74 -6.82
C PHE A 105 16.92 0.76 -6.40
N SER A 106 17.74 -0.06 -7.07
CA SER A 106 19.19 0.10 -6.98
C SER A 106 19.62 1.30 -7.82
N MET A 107 20.09 2.36 -7.16
CA MET A 107 20.51 3.62 -7.75
C MET A 107 21.91 3.98 -7.25
N ASN A 108 22.87 4.11 -8.17
CA ASN A 108 24.26 4.47 -7.85
C ASN A 108 24.87 3.60 -6.72
N GLY A 109 24.57 2.30 -6.72
CA GLY A 109 25.04 1.33 -5.73
C GLY A 109 24.33 1.38 -4.37
N ARG A 110 23.20 2.07 -4.24
CA ARG A 110 22.36 2.12 -3.02
C ARG A 110 20.91 1.79 -3.34
N VAL A 111 20.15 1.37 -2.34
CA VAL A 111 18.71 1.16 -2.49
C VAL A 111 17.96 2.43 -2.08
N GLU A 112 17.19 2.98 -3.02
CA GLU A 112 16.40 4.20 -2.83
C GLU A 112 14.92 3.91 -3.09
N ASN A 113 14.02 4.46 -2.26
CA ASN A 113 12.62 4.55 -2.63
C ASN A 113 12.47 5.68 -3.66
N ALA A 114 11.87 5.41 -4.81
CA ALA A 114 11.75 6.42 -5.86
C ALA A 114 10.44 6.32 -6.63
N ALA A 115 10.13 7.40 -7.35
CA ALA A 115 9.14 7.44 -8.41
C ALA A 115 9.85 7.78 -9.73
N LEU A 116 9.74 6.87 -10.69
CA LEU A 116 10.37 6.99 -12.02
C LEU A 116 9.31 7.36 -13.05
N VAL A 117 9.48 8.49 -13.71
CA VAL A 117 8.57 8.95 -14.77
C VAL A 117 9.07 8.41 -16.11
N LEU A 118 8.28 7.55 -16.72
CA LEU A 118 8.50 6.98 -18.03
C LEU A 118 7.67 7.74 -19.07
N SER A 119 8.31 8.13 -20.16
CA SER A 119 7.65 8.66 -21.36
C SER A 119 6.74 7.62 -22.01
N PRO A 120 5.84 8.04 -22.91
CA PRO A 120 5.04 7.11 -23.70
C PRO A 120 5.85 6.07 -24.49
N ASP A 121 7.12 6.38 -24.81
CA ASP A 121 8.05 5.47 -25.49
C ASP A 121 8.83 4.56 -24.51
N MET A 122 8.43 4.51 -23.24
CA MET A 122 9.04 3.68 -22.18
C MET A 122 10.51 4.04 -21.88
N ALA A 123 10.87 5.31 -21.96
CA ALA A 123 12.16 5.83 -21.51
C ALA A 123 12.00 6.59 -20.19
N ILE A 124 12.96 6.44 -19.27
CA ILE A 124 12.98 7.19 -18.02
C ILE A 124 13.38 8.63 -18.35
N GLU A 125 12.47 9.58 -18.08
CA GLU A 125 12.69 11.02 -18.29
C GLU A 125 12.97 11.76 -16.99
N ARG A 126 12.48 11.24 -15.87
CA ARG A 126 12.64 11.87 -14.55
C ARG A 126 12.65 10.85 -13.43
N VAL A 127 13.36 11.17 -12.37
CA VAL A 127 13.40 10.39 -11.13
C VAL A 127 13.23 11.30 -9.94
N TRP A 128 12.29 10.97 -9.05
CA TRP A 128 12.16 11.58 -7.74
C TRP A 128 12.57 10.58 -6.67
N VAL A 129 13.63 10.88 -5.92
CA VAL A 129 13.97 10.12 -4.72
C VAL A 129 13.02 10.54 -3.61
N LEU A 130 12.36 9.56 -3.00
CA LEU A 130 11.31 9.75 -2.01
C LEU A 130 11.88 9.52 -0.62
N ASP A 131 12.41 10.59 -0.03
CA ASP A 131 12.98 10.56 1.32
C ASP A 131 11.95 10.96 2.39
N GLU A 132 12.30 10.74 3.65
CA GLU A 132 11.55 11.18 4.81
C GLU A 132 12.52 11.88 5.78
N PRO A 133 12.14 13.01 6.39
CA PRO A 133 13.01 13.68 7.37
C PRO A 133 13.39 12.73 8.51
N SER A 134 14.56 12.91 9.11
CA SER A 134 15.00 12.10 10.27
C SER A 134 14.05 12.21 11.47
N THR A 135 13.25 13.27 11.52
CA THR A 135 12.20 13.48 12.52
C THR A 135 11.07 14.29 11.89
N VAL A 136 9.82 13.86 12.08
CA VAL A 136 8.63 14.59 11.65
C VAL A 136 7.80 14.91 12.88
N GLY A 137 7.66 16.20 13.20
CA GLY A 137 7.14 16.63 14.50
C GLY A 137 8.01 16.12 15.65
N LEU A 138 7.45 15.24 16.49
CA LEU A 138 8.14 14.60 17.62
C LEU A 138 8.48 13.12 17.36
N ILE A 139 8.17 12.61 16.17
CA ILE A 139 8.30 11.18 15.85
C ILE A 139 9.63 10.96 15.11
N PRO A 140 10.58 10.20 15.69
CA PRO A 140 11.80 9.83 14.97
C PRO A 140 11.46 8.87 13.83
N ALA A 141 11.99 9.16 12.65
CA ALA A 141 11.77 8.31 11.49
C ALA A 141 12.61 7.03 11.58
N GLN A 142 12.08 5.94 11.04
CA GLN A 142 12.86 4.72 10.86
C GLN A 142 14.01 4.95 9.85
N PRO A 143 15.01 4.06 9.79
CA PRO A 143 15.97 4.04 8.69
C PRO A 143 15.29 3.79 7.33
N ALA A 144 15.87 4.31 6.25
CA ALA A 144 15.28 4.24 4.90
C ALA A 144 15.03 2.79 4.42
N TYR A 145 15.92 1.85 4.75
CA TYR A 145 15.79 0.44 4.36
C TYR A 145 14.67 -0.34 5.07
N ARG A 146 13.97 0.28 6.02
CA ARG A 146 12.76 -0.26 6.66
C ARG A 146 11.48 0.37 6.11
N LYS A 147 11.60 1.25 5.13
CA LYS A 147 10.49 1.99 4.54
C LYS A 147 10.29 1.58 3.11
N PHE A 148 9.03 1.58 2.72
CA PHE A 148 8.65 1.22 1.37
C PHE A 148 7.51 2.12 0.90
N ILE A 149 7.67 2.72 -0.28
CA ILE A 149 6.61 3.56 -0.89
C ILE A 149 5.34 2.74 -1.09
N HIS A 150 4.21 3.20 -0.55
CA HIS A 150 2.94 2.48 -0.65
C HIS A 150 1.79 3.47 -0.46
N GLY A 151 1.26 3.96 -1.58
CA GLY A 151 0.32 5.09 -1.63
C GLY A 151 0.98 6.32 -2.23
N PHE A 152 0.50 6.73 -3.40
CA PHE A 152 1.00 7.87 -4.17
C PHE A 152 -0.12 8.52 -4.95
N GLN A 153 -0.16 9.85 -4.95
CA GLN A 153 -1.14 10.64 -5.68
C GLN A 153 -0.43 11.75 -6.45
N TYR A 154 -0.52 11.71 -7.79
CA TYR A 154 -0.08 12.79 -8.66
C TYR A 154 -1.16 13.87 -8.78
N LEU A 155 -0.80 15.15 -8.69
CA LEU A 155 -1.74 16.28 -8.67
C LEU A 155 -1.72 17.09 -9.97
N SER A 156 -2.74 17.95 -10.13
CA SER A 156 -2.95 18.77 -11.32
C SER A 156 -1.92 19.86 -11.54
N ASP A 157 -1.33 20.38 -10.47
CA ASP A 157 -0.21 21.33 -10.52
C ASP A 157 1.16 20.65 -10.70
N GLY A 158 1.17 19.33 -10.91
CA GLY A 158 2.36 18.51 -11.12
C GLY A 158 3.14 18.16 -9.86
N SER A 159 2.70 18.64 -8.69
CA SER A 159 3.15 18.13 -7.40
C SER A 159 2.59 16.73 -7.12
N PHE A 160 3.06 16.07 -6.08
CA PHE A 160 2.59 14.75 -5.70
C PHE A 160 2.64 14.53 -4.20
N ILE A 161 1.78 13.65 -3.71
CA ILE A 161 1.67 13.27 -2.30
C ILE A 161 1.94 11.78 -2.17
N PHE A 162 2.69 11.37 -1.15
CA PHE A 162 2.98 9.96 -0.92
C PHE A 162 3.15 9.63 0.57
N THR A 163 3.01 8.34 0.88
CA THR A 163 3.36 7.77 2.18
C THR A 163 4.29 6.56 2.03
N LEU A 164 4.93 6.18 3.14
CA LEU A 164 5.81 5.03 3.21
C LEU A 164 5.27 4.04 4.26
N ASP A 165 5.06 2.78 3.90
CA ASP A 165 4.93 1.70 4.88
C ASP A 165 6.18 1.72 5.79
N GLY A 166 5.98 1.78 7.11
CA GLY A 166 7.09 1.93 8.08
C GLY A 166 7.63 3.36 8.21
N GLY A 167 7.06 4.31 7.47
CA GLY A 167 7.26 5.75 7.64
C GLY A 167 6.45 6.32 8.80
N VAL A 168 6.67 7.62 9.03
CA VAL A 168 6.06 8.41 10.11
C VAL A 168 5.45 9.72 9.58
N SER A 169 5.23 9.80 8.26
CA SER A 169 4.62 10.97 7.64
C SER A 169 3.93 10.70 6.31
N LEU A 170 2.92 11.52 6.04
CA LEU A 170 2.42 11.79 4.69
C LEU A 170 3.15 13.02 4.18
N GLN A 171 3.63 13.00 2.94
CA GLN A 171 4.49 14.06 2.42
C GLN A 171 4.00 14.57 1.07
N ARG A 172 4.14 15.87 0.83
CA ARG A 172 3.91 16.49 -0.49
C ARG A 172 5.20 17.07 -1.03
N PHE A 173 5.47 16.80 -2.29
CA PHE A 173 6.63 17.27 -3.03
C PHE A 173 6.16 18.03 -4.27
N ASP A 174 6.85 19.09 -4.63
CA ASP A 174 6.58 19.80 -5.88
C ASP A 174 7.05 18.98 -7.11
N ALA A 175 6.75 19.47 -8.32
CA ALA A 175 7.12 18.80 -9.57
C ALA A 175 8.65 18.60 -9.75
N CYS A 176 9.45 19.37 -9.00
CA CYS A 176 10.92 19.30 -8.99
C CYS A 176 11.47 18.32 -7.95
N GLY A 177 10.60 17.66 -7.17
CA GLY A 177 11.02 16.73 -6.13
C GLY A 177 11.46 17.42 -4.84
N LYS A 178 11.09 18.68 -4.62
CA LYS A 178 11.35 19.35 -3.34
C LYS A 178 10.15 19.19 -2.41
N ARG A 179 10.41 18.72 -1.20
CA ARG A 179 9.41 18.61 -0.13
C ARG A 179 8.79 19.98 0.17
N MET A 180 7.46 20.03 0.10
CA MET A 180 6.63 21.19 0.47
C MET A 180 6.23 21.10 1.95
N TRP A 181 5.74 19.93 2.38
CA TRP A 181 5.38 19.64 3.76
C TRP A 181 5.49 18.14 4.07
N ALA A 182 5.53 17.82 5.36
CA ALA A 182 5.43 16.46 5.89
C ALA A 182 4.53 16.48 7.12
N SER A 183 3.39 15.79 7.05
CA SER A 183 2.42 15.69 8.13
C SER A 183 2.77 14.49 9.02
N PRO A 184 2.95 14.65 10.34
CA PRO A 184 3.34 13.56 11.23
C PRO A 184 2.21 12.55 11.44
N GLY A 185 2.48 11.27 11.25
CA GLY A 185 1.54 10.19 11.49
C GLY A 185 1.95 8.89 10.81
N TYR A 186 1.38 7.76 11.27
CA TYR A 186 1.65 6.44 10.70
C TYR A 186 0.66 6.16 9.57
N TYR A 187 0.90 6.75 8.41
CA TYR A 187 0.07 6.57 7.21
C TYR A 187 0.64 5.46 6.33
N SER A 188 -0.21 4.74 5.59
CA SER A 188 0.21 3.59 4.79
C SER A 188 -0.76 3.28 3.66
N HIS A 189 -0.38 2.33 2.79
CA HIS A 189 -1.20 1.69 1.77
C HIS A 189 -1.70 2.53 0.59
N SER A 190 -2.34 3.68 0.84
CA SER A 190 -3.05 4.44 -0.18
C SER A 190 -3.07 5.94 0.11
N VAL A 191 -3.14 6.72 -0.96
CA VAL A 191 -3.34 8.17 -0.92
C VAL A 191 -4.23 8.49 -2.13
N ASN A 192 -5.47 8.89 -1.90
CA ASN A 192 -6.44 9.14 -2.96
C ASN A 192 -7.01 10.56 -2.87
N LEU A 193 -6.98 11.29 -3.98
CA LEU A 193 -7.45 12.68 -4.06
C LEU A 193 -8.96 12.78 -3.90
N ALA A 194 -9.42 13.67 -3.03
CA ALA A 194 -10.82 14.06 -2.98
C ALA A 194 -11.19 14.89 -4.23
N ASP A 195 -12.47 14.86 -4.61
CA ASP A 195 -12.96 15.50 -5.84
C ASP A 195 -12.69 17.02 -5.93
N ASP A 196 -12.60 17.70 -4.78
CA ASP A 196 -12.29 19.14 -4.72
C ASP A 196 -10.81 19.49 -4.95
N GLU A 197 -9.95 18.48 -5.09
CA GLU A 197 -8.48 18.56 -5.13
C GLU A 197 -7.86 19.31 -3.92
N GLN A 198 -8.64 19.59 -2.87
CA GLN A 198 -8.18 20.31 -1.67
C GLN A 198 -7.70 19.37 -0.58
N SER A 199 -8.06 18.09 -0.68
CA SER A 199 -7.71 17.09 0.33
C SER A 199 -7.43 15.73 -0.28
N VAL A 200 -6.70 14.89 0.45
CA VAL A 200 -6.50 13.48 0.15
C VAL A 200 -7.02 12.64 1.30
N TRP A 201 -7.51 11.44 0.99
CA TRP A 201 -7.75 10.38 1.97
C TRP A 201 -6.58 9.41 1.98
N THR A 202 -6.18 8.97 3.16
CA THR A 202 -5.15 7.95 3.37
C THR A 202 -5.51 7.06 4.56
N VAL A 203 -4.80 5.95 4.71
CA VAL A 203 -5.02 4.97 5.77
C VAL A 203 -4.03 5.18 6.90
N GLY A 204 -4.55 5.31 8.13
CA GLY A 204 -3.78 5.29 9.38
C GLY A 204 -3.62 3.86 9.93
N THR A 205 -3.41 3.73 11.25
CA THR A 205 -3.22 2.38 11.85
C THR A 205 -4.51 1.56 11.93
N ASP A 206 -5.62 2.16 12.36
CA ASP A 206 -6.96 1.54 12.40
C ASP A 206 -8.05 2.60 12.13
N GLU A 207 -7.72 3.52 11.24
CA GLU A 207 -8.49 4.72 10.93
C GLU A 207 -8.21 5.16 9.50
N ILE A 208 -9.07 6.02 8.97
CA ILE A 208 -8.84 6.76 7.74
C ILE A 208 -8.69 8.24 8.07
N VAL A 209 -7.84 8.93 7.33
CA VAL A 209 -7.48 10.32 7.61
C VAL A 209 -7.62 11.15 6.34
N GLN A 210 -8.35 12.25 6.45
CA GLN A 210 -8.45 13.27 5.42
C GLN A 210 -7.45 14.38 5.73
N ILE A 211 -6.56 14.67 4.79
CA ILE A 211 -5.47 15.63 4.95
C ILE A 211 -5.55 16.71 3.88
N ALA A 212 -5.41 17.96 4.28
CA ALA A 212 -5.39 19.10 3.38
C ALA A 212 -4.16 19.07 2.47
N VAL A 213 -4.38 19.22 1.17
CA VAL A 213 -3.32 19.27 0.15
C VAL A 213 -2.44 20.52 0.35
N ALA A 214 -3.04 21.63 0.78
CA ALA A 214 -2.37 22.93 0.88
C ALA A 214 -1.19 22.95 1.88
N ASP A 215 -1.36 22.37 3.06
CA ASP A 215 -0.43 22.50 4.18
C ASP A 215 -0.20 21.20 4.97
N GLY A 216 -0.84 20.10 4.59
CA GLY A 216 -0.73 18.82 5.29
C GLY A 216 -1.51 18.76 6.61
N ALA A 217 -2.39 19.73 6.90
CA ALA A 217 -3.21 19.69 8.09
C ALA A 217 -4.22 18.54 8.06
N VAL A 218 -4.35 17.82 9.18
CA VAL A 218 -5.42 16.82 9.34
C VAL A 218 -6.75 17.56 9.40
N ILE A 219 -7.60 17.33 8.41
CA ILE A 219 -8.97 17.85 8.35
C ILE A 219 -9.86 17.00 9.25
N ARG A 220 -9.71 15.67 9.13
CA ARG A 220 -10.57 14.71 9.81
C ARG A 220 -9.88 13.37 9.96
N THR A 221 -10.16 12.70 11.07
CA THR A 221 -9.85 11.29 11.30
C THR A 221 -11.16 10.56 11.56
N ILE A 222 -11.31 9.35 11.01
CA ILE A 222 -12.44 8.46 11.26
C ILE A 222 -11.88 7.11 11.67
N GLY A 223 -12.07 6.73 12.94
CA GLY A 223 -11.68 5.43 13.45
C GLY A 223 -12.62 4.32 13.00
N MET A 224 -12.08 3.11 12.83
CA MET A 224 -12.92 1.95 12.50
C MET A 224 -14.00 1.69 13.55
N GLN A 225 -13.70 1.88 14.84
CA GLN A 225 -14.69 1.71 15.90
C GLN A 225 -15.87 2.69 15.77
N GLU A 226 -15.65 3.93 15.31
CA GLU A 226 -16.74 4.89 15.06
C GLU A 226 -17.66 4.41 13.93
N ILE A 227 -17.07 3.84 12.87
CA ILE A 227 -17.83 3.24 11.77
C ILE A 227 -18.63 2.03 12.28
N VAL A 228 -18.04 1.18 13.11
CA VAL A 228 -18.75 0.03 13.71
C VAL A 228 -19.92 0.49 14.57
N ASP A 229 -19.71 1.47 15.44
CA ASP A 229 -20.73 2.00 16.35
C ASP A 229 -21.89 2.69 15.60
N ALA A 230 -21.60 3.34 14.47
CA ALA A 230 -22.61 3.94 13.61
C ALA A 230 -23.46 2.91 12.84
N ASN A 231 -23.01 1.65 12.77
CA ASN A 231 -23.64 0.58 12.00
C ASN A 231 -23.83 -0.72 12.82
N PRO A 232 -24.59 -0.68 13.93
CA PRO A 232 -24.70 -1.80 14.87
C PRO A 232 -25.39 -3.06 14.30
N GLU A 233 -26.07 -2.94 13.16
CA GLU A 233 -26.75 -4.05 12.48
C GLU A 233 -25.85 -4.75 11.42
N ILE A 234 -24.63 -4.26 11.21
CA ILE A 234 -23.67 -4.84 10.26
C ILE A 234 -22.70 -5.77 11.01
N ASP A 235 -23.20 -6.96 11.35
CA ASP A 235 -22.48 -7.94 12.19
C ASP A 235 -21.16 -8.43 11.59
N VAL A 236 -20.93 -8.27 10.28
CA VAL A 236 -19.65 -8.66 9.65
C VAL A 236 -18.47 -7.89 10.24
N PHE A 237 -18.68 -6.69 10.79
CA PHE A 237 -17.63 -5.98 11.52
C PHE A 237 -17.17 -6.70 12.78
N GLN A 238 -18.04 -7.51 13.39
CA GLN A 238 -17.74 -8.26 14.61
C GLN A 238 -17.04 -9.60 14.34
N ILE A 239 -16.89 -10.02 13.07
CA ILE A 239 -16.42 -11.37 12.70
C ILE A 239 -15.02 -11.73 13.23
N ARG A 240 -14.24 -10.71 13.63
CA ARG A 240 -12.89 -10.87 14.20
C ARG A 240 -12.82 -10.55 15.70
N ARG A 241 -13.97 -10.49 16.39
CA ARG A 241 -14.02 -10.49 17.85
C ARG A 241 -14.03 -11.93 18.39
N LEU A 242 -13.20 -12.17 19.39
CA LEU A 242 -13.24 -13.35 20.24
C LEU A 242 -14.31 -13.13 21.32
N ALA A 243 -15.35 -13.95 21.29
CA ALA A 243 -16.38 -14.01 22.32
C ALA A 243 -16.34 -15.40 22.97
N ASP A 244 -15.78 -15.49 24.17
CA ASP A 244 -15.68 -16.74 24.91
C ASP A 244 -17.07 -17.20 25.39
N ASN A 245 -17.24 -18.53 25.48
CA ASN A 245 -18.47 -19.10 26.02
C ASN A 245 -18.62 -18.74 27.51
N ASP A 246 -19.67 -17.99 27.86
CA ASP A 246 -20.04 -17.69 29.25
C ASP A 246 -20.81 -18.87 29.88
N LEU A 247 -20.12 -19.99 30.11
CA LEU A 247 -20.75 -21.23 30.63
C LEU A 247 -21.36 -21.08 32.05
N GLY A 248 -20.98 -20.04 32.78
CA GLY A 248 -21.45 -19.78 34.15
C GLY A 248 -22.51 -18.67 34.24
N GLY A 249 -22.84 -18.04 33.12
CA GLY A 249 -23.68 -16.85 33.09
C GLY A 249 -24.54 -16.76 31.83
N ASN A 250 -25.11 -15.58 31.64
CA ASN A 250 -25.81 -15.18 30.42
C ASN A 250 -25.60 -13.67 30.25
N SER A 251 -24.33 -13.29 30.22
CA SER A 251 -23.92 -11.89 30.15
C SER A 251 -24.41 -11.26 28.85
N ARG A 252 -24.89 -10.02 28.94
CA ARG A 252 -25.40 -9.24 27.80
C ARG A 252 -24.54 -8.00 27.64
N ASN A 253 -24.45 -7.49 26.42
CA ASN A 253 -23.70 -6.26 26.09
C ASN A 253 -22.24 -6.32 26.57
N THR A 254 -21.61 -7.50 26.43
CA THR A 254 -20.18 -7.67 26.68
C THR A 254 -19.42 -7.54 25.36
N ASP A 255 -18.38 -6.72 25.35
CA ASP A 255 -17.47 -6.64 24.22
C ASP A 255 -16.48 -7.82 24.28
N GLY A 256 -16.41 -8.57 23.19
CA GLY A 256 -15.34 -9.53 22.97
C GLY A 256 -13.99 -8.84 22.71
N ASN A 257 -12.90 -9.59 22.75
CA ASN A 257 -11.58 -9.06 22.43
C ASN A 257 -11.32 -9.11 20.93
N TRP A 258 -10.79 -8.03 20.35
CA TRP A 258 -10.34 -8.06 18.95
C TRP A 258 -9.19 -9.05 18.77
N LEU A 259 -9.24 -9.83 17.69
CA LEU A 259 -8.05 -10.50 17.18
C LEU A 259 -7.01 -9.46 16.75
N PRO A 260 -5.70 -9.80 16.78
CA PRO A 260 -4.68 -8.94 16.20
C PRO A 260 -5.03 -8.57 14.76
N ASP A 261 -4.76 -7.31 14.41
CA ASP A 261 -5.00 -6.76 13.08
C ASP A 261 -6.47 -7.01 12.62
N PRO A 262 -7.46 -6.46 13.36
CA PRO A 262 -8.86 -6.84 13.21
C PRO A 262 -9.46 -6.41 11.89
N HIS A 263 -9.08 -5.27 11.34
CA HIS A 263 -9.67 -4.73 10.11
C HIS A 263 -8.67 -4.70 8.96
N HIS A 264 -7.45 -4.21 9.23
CA HIS A 264 -6.38 -4.04 8.26
C HIS A 264 -6.89 -3.33 7.01
N ILE A 265 -7.08 -2.01 7.13
CA ILE A 265 -7.56 -1.21 6.01
C ILE A 265 -6.44 -1.13 4.98
N ASN A 266 -6.76 -1.54 3.76
CA ASN A 266 -5.85 -1.55 2.65
C ASN A 266 -6.05 -0.36 1.73
N ASP A 267 -7.26 0.21 1.71
CA ASP A 267 -7.59 1.29 0.79
C ASP A 267 -8.81 2.10 1.25
N VAL A 268 -8.83 3.37 0.85
CA VAL A 268 -9.91 4.33 1.02
C VAL A 268 -9.96 5.23 -0.22
N GLU A 269 -10.93 5.03 -1.10
CA GLU A 269 -11.06 5.78 -2.35
C GLU A 269 -12.36 6.59 -2.39
N PRO A 270 -12.29 7.93 -2.43
CA PRO A 270 -13.49 8.76 -2.57
C PRO A 270 -14.09 8.64 -3.97
N LEU A 271 -15.41 8.50 -4.07
CA LEU A 271 -16.14 8.48 -5.34
C LEU A 271 -15.98 9.82 -6.06
N PRO A 272 -15.33 9.87 -7.24
CA PRO A 272 -15.20 11.11 -8.00
C PRO A 272 -16.57 11.58 -8.49
N ALA A 273 -16.81 12.90 -8.51
CA ALA A 273 -18.10 13.45 -8.93
C ALA A 273 -18.44 13.11 -10.39
N ARG A 274 -17.41 13.02 -11.24
CA ARG A 274 -17.56 12.59 -12.65
C ARG A 274 -18.15 11.18 -12.79
N LEU A 275 -18.01 10.32 -11.78
CA LEU A 275 -18.52 8.94 -11.78
C LEU A 275 -19.83 8.79 -11.01
N ALA A 276 -20.23 9.77 -10.21
CA ALA A 276 -21.33 9.65 -9.25
C ALA A 276 -22.68 9.25 -9.91
N ASP A 277 -22.94 9.71 -11.13
CA ASP A 277 -24.17 9.37 -11.85
C ASP A 277 -24.28 7.87 -12.15
N SER A 278 -23.17 7.16 -12.39
CA SER A 278 -23.14 5.70 -12.64
C SER A 278 -23.54 4.86 -11.43
N TYR A 279 -23.50 5.45 -10.23
CA TYR A 279 -23.83 4.81 -8.95
C TYR A 279 -25.09 5.35 -8.28
N ARG A 280 -25.75 6.34 -8.89
CA ARG A 280 -26.89 7.05 -8.28
C ARG A 280 -28.03 6.13 -7.85
N GLU A 281 -28.31 5.07 -8.61
CA GLU A 281 -29.37 4.10 -8.29
C GLU A 281 -29.09 3.28 -7.02
N LEU A 282 -27.82 3.19 -6.61
CA LEU A 282 -27.39 2.56 -5.35
C LEU A 282 -27.44 3.52 -4.15
N GLY A 283 -27.76 4.79 -4.38
CA GLY A 283 -27.78 5.83 -3.36
C GLY A 283 -26.38 6.36 -2.99
N PHE A 284 -25.37 6.08 -3.81
CA PHE A 284 -24.04 6.65 -3.62
C PHE A 284 -23.98 8.09 -4.15
N ALA A 285 -23.11 8.88 -3.56
CA ALA A 285 -22.88 10.28 -3.89
C ALA A 285 -21.38 10.57 -3.96
N ALA A 286 -21.01 11.59 -4.72
CA ALA A 286 -19.62 12.05 -4.79
C ALA A 286 -19.03 12.26 -3.39
N GLY A 287 -17.81 11.76 -3.18
CA GLY A 287 -17.13 11.78 -1.89
C GLY A 287 -17.49 10.64 -0.94
N ASP A 288 -18.45 9.76 -1.26
CA ASP A 288 -18.59 8.48 -0.56
C ASP A 288 -17.31 7.66 -0.70
N LEU A 289 -16.92 6.92 0.34
CA LEU A 289 -15.63 6.23 0.40
C LEU A 289 -15.78 4.74 0.09
N LEU A 290 -15.10 4.24 -0.93
CA LEU A 290 -14.92 2.82 -1.18
C LEU A 290 -13.76 2.31 -0.33
N MET A 291 -14.04 1.31 0.49
CA MET A 291 -13.15 0.87 1.56
C MET A 291 -12.77 -0.60 1.37
N SER A 292 -11.50 -0.93 1.60
CA SER A 292 -11.03 -2.32 1.68
C SER A 292 -10.56 -2.67 3.09
N ALA A 293 -11.30 -3.53 3.79
CA ALA A 293 -10.87 -4.14 5.05
C ALA A 293 -10.39 -5.58 4.79
N ARG A 294 -9.08 -5.72 4.63
CA ARG A 294 -8.41 -6.97 4.22
C ARG A 294 -8.70 -8.09 5.20
N SER A 295 -8.66 -7.82 6.50
CA SER A 295 -8.67 -8.90 7.50
C SER A 295 -9.98 -9.69 7.57
N SER A 296 -11.07 -9.06 7.15
CA SER A 296 -12.40 -9.66 7.04
C SER A 296 -12.83 -9.94 5.60
N ASN A 297 -11.95 -9.78 4.60
CA ASN A 297 -12.29 -9.86 3.16
C ASN A 297 -13.49 -8.97 2.78
N LEU A 298 -13.59 -7.80 3.41
CA LEU A 298 -14.76 -6.93 3.35
C LEU A 298 -14.46 -5.72 2.47
N VAL A 299 -15.33 -5.47 1.49
CA VAL A 299 -15.37 -4.22 0.72
C VAL A 299 -16.68 -3.53 1.04
N PHE A 300 -16.66 -2.22 1.28
CA PHE A 300 -17.85 -1.46 1.64
C PHE A 300 -17.79 -0.01 1.19
N VAL A 301 -18.96 0.62 1.06
CA VAL A 301 -19.11 2.05 0.73
C VAL A 301 -19.60 2.78 1.98
N LEU A 302 -18.85 3.79 2.40
CA LEU A 302 -19.09 4.59 3.60
C LEU A 302 -19.48 6.02 3.21
N ASP A 303 -20.56 6.53 3.80
CA ASP A 303 -20.79 7.97 3.86
C ASP A 303 -19.84 8.58 4.90
N PRO A 304 -18.83 9.38 4.51
CA PRO A 304 -17.92 9.93 5.50
C PRO A 304 -18.62 10.91 6.44
N GLN A 305 -19.71 11.59 6.05
CA GLN A 305 -20.39 12.57 6.90
C GLN A 305 -21.21 11.91 8.01
N THR A 306 -21.99 10.88 7.65
CA THR A 306 -22.89 10.21 8.59
C THR A 306 -22.29 8.96 9.23
N LEU A 307 -21.13 8.51 8.73
CA LEU A 307 -20.48 7.23 9.07
C LEU A 307 -21.33 6.00 8.75
N ARG A 308 -22.42 6.16 7.97
CA ARG A 308 -23.29 5.05 7.60
C ARG A 308 -22.71 4.30 6.42
N VAL A 309 -22.64 2.97 6.55
CA VAL A 309 -22.30 2.09 5.43
C VAL A 309 -23.52 1.97 4.52
N LYS A 310 -23.36 2.39 3.27
CA LYS A 310 -24.42 2.37 2.24
C LYS A 310 -24.52 1.00 1.56
N TRP A 311 -23.39 0.29 1.48
CA TRP A 311 -23.28 -1.00 0.81
C TRP A 311 -22.08 -1.76 1.33
N TRP A 312 -22.14 -3.10 1.37
CA TRP A 312 -20.99 -3.92 1.72
C TRP A 312 -21.07 -5.33 1.11
N ARG A 313 -19.91 -5.94 0.93
CA ARG A 313 -19.77 -7.32 0.46
C ARG A 313 -18.56 -8.00 1.08
N ILE A 314 -18.77 -9.23 1.54
CA ILE A 314 -17.72 -10.15 1.95
C ILE A 314 -17.63 -11.33 0.97
N GLY A 315 -16.41 -11.83 0.74
CA GLY A 315 -16.18 -13.10 0.07
C GLY A 315 -16.29 -13.10 -1.46
N ALA A 316 -16.52 -11.94 -2.08
CA ALA A 316 -16.29 -11.76 -3.53
C ALA A 316 -14.78 -11.82 -3.85
N THR A 317 -13.96 -11.40 -2.89
CA THR A 317 -12.50 -11.45 -2.92
C THR A 317 -11.98 -12.06 -1.63
N GLN A 318 -10.67 -12.34 -1.59
CA GLN A 318 -9.97 -12.83 -0.42
C GLN A 318 -8.73 -11.96 -0.20
N ARG A 319 -8.74 -11.21 0.91
CA ARG A 319 -7.62 -10.41 1.40
C ARG A 319 -7.17 -9.34 0.40
N GLN A 320 -8.15 -8.71 -0.21
CA GLN A 320 -8.01 -7.79 -1.34
C GLN A 320 -7.31 -6.48 -1.00
N HIS A 321 -6.65 -5.90 -1.98
CA HIS A 321 -6.18 -4.52 -2.03
C HIS A 321 -7.01 -3.73 -3.05
N ASP A 322 -6.82 -2.42 -3.06
CA ASP A 322 -7.09 -1.53 -4.19
C ASP A 322 -8.43 -1.75 -4.88
N PRO A 323 -9.57 -1.44 -4.23
CA PRO A 323 -10.85 -1.38 -4.90
C PRO A 323 -11.06 0.00 -5.53
N ASP A 324 -11.28 0.07 -6.85
CA ASP A 324 -11.43 1.34 -7.57
C ASP A 324 -12.85 1.52 -8.13
N TRP A 325 -13.26 2.77 -8.30
CA TRP A 325 -14.54 3.12 -8.94
C TRP A 325 -14.41 3.09 -10.47
N GLU A 326 -15.25 2.30 -11.14
CA GLU A 326 -15.27 2.22 -12.62
C GLU A 326 -16.37 3.08 -13.26
N GLU A 327 -16.13 3.47 -14.52
CA GLU A 327 -17.04 4.29 -15.36
C GLU A 327 -18.45 3.69 -15.47
N ASP A 328 -18.56 2.36 -15.55
CA ASP A 328 -19.83 1.66 -15.75
C ASP A 328 -20.59 1.35 -14.45
N GLY A 329 -20.16 1.95 -13.34
CA GLY A 329 -20.79 1.81 -12.04
C GLY A 329 -20.50 0.47 -11.35
N THR A 330 -19.38 -0.16 -11.69
CA THR A 330 -18.86 -1.37 -11.03
C THR A 330 -17.55 -1.07 -10.30
N PHE A 331 -17.06 -2.00 -9.48
CA PHE A 331 -15.76 -1.88 -8.84
C PHE A 331 -14.74 -2.79 -9.53
N SER A 332 -13.53 -2.32 -9.76
CA SER A 332 -12.39 -3.21 -9.98
C SER A 332 -11.68 -3.43 -8.64
N ILE A 333 -11.14 -4.63 -8.40
CA ILE A 333 -10.56 -4.98 -7.09
C ILE A 333 -9.35 -5.90 -7.28
N PHE A 334 -8.23 -5.56 -6.65
CA PHE A 334 -7.06 -6.43 -6.59
C PHE A 334 -7.30 -7.59 -5.62
N ASN A 335 -7.61 -8.78 -6.14
CA ASN A 335 -7.87 -9.97 -5.35
C ASN A 335 -6.57 -10.76 -5.10
N ASN A 336 -5.90 -10.52 -3.97
CA ASN A 336 -4.64 -11.18 -3.63
C ASN A 336 -4.75 -12.69 -3.49
N ARG A 337 -5.88 -13.19 -2.96
CA ARG A 337 -6.14 -14.61 -2.69
C ARG A 337 -5.05 -15.23 -1.82
N MET A 338 -4.73 -14.58 -0.69
CA MET A 338 -3.71 -15.09 0.23
C MET A 338 -3.87 -16.59 0.54
N SER A 339 -2.76 -17.31 0.45
CA SER A 339 -2.69 -18.78 0.62
C SER A 339 -3.32 -19.58 -0.54
N ARG A 340 -3.42 -18.98 -1.72
CA ARG A 340 -3.66 -19.63 -3.01
C ARG A 340 -2.45 -19.42 -3.93
N ASP A 341 -2.55 -19.92 -5.16
CA ASP A 341 -1.41 -19.97 -6.10
C ASP A 341 -1.33 -18.76 -7.06
N TYR A 342 -2.38 -17.95 -7.13
CA TYR A 342 -2.47 -16.83 -8.08
C TYR A 342 -3.38 -15.73 -7.55
N SER A 343 -3.13 -14.49 -7.97
CA SER A 343 -3.97 -13.32 -7.76
C SER A 343 -4.84 -13.06 -8.99
N GLU A 344 -5.86 -12.22 -8.84
CA GLU A 344 -6.74 -11.81 -9.93
C GLU A 344 -7.03 -10.32 -9.80
N ILE A 345 -7.30 -9.66 -10.92
CA ILE A 345 -8.08 -8.42 -10.90
C ILE A 345 -9.52 -8.79 -11.21
N VAL A 346 -10.45 -8.39 -10.34
CA VAL A 346 -11.86 -8.75 -10.50
C VAL A 346 -12.71 -7.50 -10.66
N LYS A 347 -13.76 -7.63 -11.47
CA LYS A 347 -14.85 -6.67 -11.57
C LYS A 347 -16.02 -7.15 -10.73
N LEU A 348 -16.60 -6.27 -9.93
CA LEU A 348 -17.74 -6.55 -9.06
C LEU A 348 -18.86 -5.55 -9.35
N ASP A 349 -20.02 -6.05 -9.74
CA ASP A 349 -21.21 -5.21 -9.90
C ASP A 349 -21.94 -5.07 -8.55
N PRO A 350 -21.97 -3.89 -7.92
CA PRO A 350 -22.63 -3.68 -6.63
C PRO A 350 -24.16 -3.80 -6.69
N ARG A 351 -24.78 -3.74 -7.88
CA ARG A 351 -26.23 -3.87 -8.07
C ARG A 351 -26.67 -5.33 -8.05
N THR A 352 -25.89 -6.18 -8.73
CA THR A 352 -26.23 -7.60 -8.94
C THR A 352 -25.39 -8.56 -8.09
N MET A 353 -24.34 -8.05 -7.43
CA MET A 353 -23.32 -8.82 -6.72
C MET A 353 -22.55 -9.80 -7.61
N GLN A 354 -22.63 -9.64 -8.93
CA GLN A 354 -21.93 -10.50 -9.89
C GLN A 354 -20.45 -10.14 -9.94
N ARG A 355 -19.62 -11.19 -9.97
CA ARG A 355 -18.17 -11.08 -10.03
C ARG A 355 -17.66 -11.63 -11.35
N GLN A 356 -16.84 -10.86 -12.03
CA GLN A 356 -16.11 -11.24 -13.25
C GLN A 356 -14.60 -11.12 -13.02
N VAL A 357 -13.79 -11.99 -13.64
CA VAL A 357 -12.32 -11.85 -13.64
C VAL A 357 -11.93 -10.99 -14.84
N LEU A 358 -11.21 -9.89 -14.59
CA LEU A 358 -10.61 -9.05 -15.63
C LEU A 358 -9.21 -9.56 -16.00
N VAL A 359 -8.42 -9.92 -14.99
CA VAL A 359 -7.08 -10.48 -15.16
C VAL A 359 -6.97 -11.77 -14.37
N ASP A 360 -6.72 -12.88 -15.08
CA ASP A 360 -6.54 -14.20 -14.47
C ASP A 360 -5.05 -14.52 -14.30
N GLY A 361 -4.58 -14.57 -13.07
CA GLY A 361 -3.16 -14.74 -12.79
C GLY A 361 -2.58 -16.12 -13.13
N ARG A 362 -3.40 -17.15 -13.38
CA ARG A 362 -2.92 -18.53 -13.63
C ARG A 362 -1.98 -18.64 -14.83
N ASN A 363 -2.33 -17.95 -15.92
CA ASN A 363 -1.57 -18.03 -17.17
C ASN A 363 -0.46 -16.97 -17.26
N LEU A 364 -0.38 -16.09 -16.25
CA LEU A 364 0.53 -14.95 -16.23
C LEU A 364 1.65 -15.10 -15.19
N ASP A 365 1.63 -16.21 -14.45
CA ASP A 365 2.40 -16.40 -13.22
C ASP A 365 2.28 -15.16 -12.31
N PHE A 366 1.05 -14.71 -12.10
CA PHE A 366 0.74 -13.51 -11.31
C PHE A 366 0.19 -13.90 -9.95
N TYR A 367 0.97 -13.58 -8.92
CA TYR A 367 0.58 -13.71 -7.53
C TYR A 367 1.30 -12.68 -6.66
N SER A 368 0.52 -11.79 -6.04
CA SER A 368 1.00 -10.95 -4.95
C SER A 368 0.29 -11.36 -3.67
N ARG A 369 1.01 -12.00 -2.74
CA ARG A 369 0.42 -12.43 -1.45
C ARG A 369 -0.13 -11.24 -0.65
N ILE A 370 0.58 -10.12 -0.65
CA ILE A 370 0.20 -8.88 0.03
C ILE A 370 0.48 -7.71 -0.88
N ARG A 371 -0.12 -6.55 -0.60
CA ARG A 371 0.03 -5.34 -1.42
C ARG A 371 -0.44 -5.58 -2.87
N GLY A 372 -0.07 -4.67 -3.75
CA GLY A 372 -0.44 -4.71 -5.15
C GLY A 372 -1.47 -3.63 -5.45
N LYS A 373 -1.34 -3.11 -6.66
CA LYS A 373 -2.14 -2.02 -7.21
C LYS A 373 -2.53 -2.38 -8.64
N HIS A 374 -3.65 -1.86 -9.13
CA HIS A 374 -4.02 -1.96 -10.53
C HIS A 374 -4.60 -0.64 -11.03
N GLN A 375 -4.78 -0.55 -12.34
CA GLN A 375 -5.53 0.53 -12.95
C GLN A 375 -6.21 0.00 -14.22
N VAL A 376 -7.54 0.12 -14.29
CA VAL A 376 -8.27 -0.13 -15.53
C VAL A 376 -8.15 1.11 -16.42
N LEU A 377 -7.63 0.93 -17.62
CA LEU A 377 -7.36 2.01 -18.57
C LEU A 377 -8.59 2.27 -19.48
N PRO A 378 -8.68 3.44 -20.14
CA PRO A 378 -9.84 3.80 -20.95
C PRO A 378 -10.15 2.86 -22.14
N ASP A 379 -9.17 2.11 -22.63
CA ASP A 379 -9.36 1.09 -23.67
C ASP A 379 -9.63 -0.32 -23.11
N GLY A 380 -9.75 -0.45 -21.79
CA GLY A 380 -9.99 -1.71 -21.09
C GLY A 380 -8.73 -2.51 -20.79
N ASN A 381 -7.54 -2.04 -21.21
CA ASN A 381 -6.29 -2.60 -20.72
C ASN A 381 -6.20 -2.45 -19.20
N VAL A 382 -5.47 -3.34 -18.54
CA VAL A 382 -5.27 -3.29 -17.10
C VAL A 382 -3.77 -3.25 -16.82
N ILE A 383 -3.32 -2.20 -16.13
CA ILE A 383 -1.99 -2.17 -15.51
C ILE A 383 -2.08 -2.83 -14.15
N VAL A 384 -1.14 -3.72 -13.85
CA VAL A 384 -1.08 -4.46 -12.58
C VAL A 384 0.33 -4.38 -12.03
N THR A 385 0.45 -4.03 -10.75
CA THR A 385 1.70 -4.13 -10.00
C THR A 385 1.63 -5.28 -9.02
N SER A 386 2.42 -6.32 -9.29
CA SER A 386 2.62 -7.44 -8.38
C SER A 386 3.79 -7.17 -7.46
N ALA A 387 3.49 -6.57 -6.31
CA ALA A 387 4.51 -6.12 -5.36
C ALA A 387 5.40 -7.27 -4.86
N GLN A 388 4.81 -8.42 -4.50
CA GLN A 388 5.56 -9.58 -4.03
C GLN A 388 6.28 -10.36 -5.14
N GLN A 389 6.30 -9.83 -6.37
CA GLN A 389 7.16 -10.33 -7.44
C GLN A 389 8.13 -9.25 -7.94
N GLY A 390 8.05 -8.00 -7.45
CA GLY A 390 8.87 -6.90 -7.96
C GLY A 390 8.62 -6.65 -9.44
N ARG A 391 7.36 -6.79 -9.86
CA ARG A 391 6.94 -6.86 -11.26
C ARG A 391 5.72 -5.96 -11.48
N ALA A 392 5.67 -5.30 -12.63
CA ALA A 392 4.47 -4.65 -13.12
C ALA A 392 4.24 -4.99 -14.60
N PHE A 393 3.00 -5.01 -15.05
CA PHE A 393 2.66 -5.32 -16.43
C PHE A 393 1.36 -4.67 -16.87
N GLU A 394 1.18 -4.50 -18.17
CA GLU A 394 -0.08 -4.12 -18.79
C GLU A 394 -0.60 -5.28 -19.62
N ILE A 395 -1.89 -5.58 -19.50
CA ILE A 395 -2.55 -6.67 -20.22
C ILE A 395 -3.82 -6.18 -20.91
N THR A 396 -4.06 -6.64 -22.13
CA THR A 396 -5.27 -6.29 -22.88
C THR A 396 -6.50 -7.06 -22.36
N PRO A 397 -7.74 -6.64 -22.71
CA PRO A 397 -8.95 -7.41 -22.41
C PRO A 397 -8.93 -8.86 -22.92
N GLU A 398 -8.19 -9.13 -23.99
CA GLU A 398 -8.00 -10.46 -24.59
C GLU A 398 -6.97 -11.32 -23.86
N GLY A 399 -6.28 -10.76 -22.86
CA GLY A 399 -5.25 -11.43 -22.08
C GLY A 399 -3.85 -11.38 -22.71
N GLU A 400 -3.61 -10.47 -23.66
CA GLU A 400 -2.30 -10.32 -24.30
C GLU A 400 -1.40 -9.39 -23.48
N MET A 401 -0.15 -9.81 -23.24
CA MET A 401 0.85 -9.00 -22.54
C MET A 401 1.27 -7.82 -23.41
N ALA A 402 0.97 -6.59 -22.97
CA ALA A 402 1.32 -5.38 -23.69
C ALA A 402 2.75 -4.89 -23.35
N PHE A 403 3.10 -4.93 -22.07
CA PHE A 403 4.48 -4.82 -21.59
C PHE A 403 4.63 -5.49 -20.23
N GLU A 404 5.87 -5.82 -19.85
CA GLU A 404 6.23 -6.30 -18.52
C GLU A 404 7.52 -5.62 -18.04
N ILE A 405 7.52 -5.11 -16.82
CA ILE A 405 8.66 -4.55 -16.10
C ILE A 405 8.97 -5.43 -14.90
N VAL A 406 10.25 -5.70 -14.65
CA VAL A 406 10.73 -6.41 -13.47
C VAL A 406 11.93 -5.68 -12.87
N ASN A 407 11.95 -5.57 -11.54
CA ASN A 407 12.97 -4.85 -10.80
C ASN A 407 13.88 -5.84 -10.07
N PHE A 408 14.94 -6.26 -10.74
CA PHE A 408 15.93 -7.19 -10.18
C PHE A 408 16.78 -6.53 -9.11
N ARG A 409 17.14 -7.30 -8.08
CA ARG A 409 18.26 -6.94 -7.20
C ARG A 409 19.57 -7.25 -7.94
N PRO A 410 20.44 -6.26 -8.22
CA PRO A 410 21.70 -6.51 -8.90
C PRO A 410 22.58 -7.50 -8.12
N GLY A 411 23.22 -8.43 -8.84
CA GLY A 411 24.11 -9.43 -8.25
C GLY A 411 23.42 -10.57 -7.49
N ASP A 412 22.09 -10.67 -7.57
CA ASP A 412 21.31 -11.73 -6.92
C ASP A 412 20.28 -12.30 -7.89
N GLU A 413 20.30 -13.61 -8.12
CA GLU A 413 19.38 -14.28 -9.04
C GLU A 413 18.09 -14.78 -8.36
N ALA A 414 18.04 -14.75 -7.03
CA ALA A 414 16.93 -15.31 -6.26
C ALA A 414 15.92 -14.26 -5.79
N VAL A 415 16.24 -12.97 -5.89
CA VAL A 415 15.38 -11.90 -5.36
C VAL A 415 15.24 -10.70 -6.29
N ASN A 416 14.09 -10.04 -6.18
CA ASN A 416 13.75 -8.78 -6.81
C ASN A 416 13.64 -7.69 -5.74
N TYR A 417 13.72 -6.43 -6.15
CA TYR A 417 13.24 -5.33 -5.32
C TYR A 417 11.76 -5.09 -5.57
N VAL A 418 11.04 -4.71 -4.52
CA VAL A 418 9.59 -4.50 -4.59
C VAL A 418 9.27 -3.29 -5.48
N LEU A 419 8.31 -3.47 -6.39
CA LEU A 419 7.57 -2.40 -7.04
C LEU A 419 6.24 -2.22 -6.29
N SER A 420 5.87 -0.99 -5.95
CA SER A 420 4.64 -0.71 -5.21
C SER A 420 3.46 -0.51 -6.12
N GLU A 421 3.67 0.26 -7.18
CA GLU A 421 2.61 0.83 -7.98
C GLU A 421 3.14 1.29 -9.34
N VAL A 422 2.30 1.24 -10.36
CA VAL A 422 2.54 1.86 -11.67
C VAL A 422 1.28 2.61 -12.03
N LEU A 423 1.39 3.93 -12.09
CA LEU A 423 0.30 4.82 -12.48
C LEU A 423 0.45 5.18 -13.95
N TRP A 424 -0.60 4.99 -14.75
CA TRP A 424 -0.69 5.57 -16.09
C TRP A 424 -1.33 6.94 -16.04
N LEU A 425 -0.76 7.86 -16.81
CA LEU A 425 -1.26 9.21 -17.00
C LEU A 425 -1.46 9.48 -18.49
N PRO A 426 -2.54 10.19 -18.89
CA PRO A 426 -2.76 10.52 -20.28
C PRO A 426 -1.63 11.41 -20.82
N PRO A 427 -1.35 11.39 -22.14
CA PRO A 427 -0.17 12.04 -22.74
C PRO A 427 -0.05 13.55 -22.47
N ASP A 428 -1.18 14.23 -22.33
CA ASP A 428 -1.31 15.66 -22.06
C ASP A 428 -1.01 16.04 -20.60
N ARG A 429 -1.00 15.07 -19.68
CA ARG A 429 -0.86 15.32 -18.23
C ARG A 429 0.53 15.79 -17.82
N LEU A 430 1.55 15.38 -18.55
CA LEU A 430 2.96 15.67 -18.28
C LEU A 430 3.63 16.40 -19.47
N ASP A 431 2.83 16.98 -20.37
CA ASP A 431 3.36 17.72 -21.51
C ASP A 431 4.22 18.91 -21.03
N PRO A 432 5.55 18.89 -21.28
CA PRO A 432 6.45 19.96 -20.84
C PRO A 432 6.17 21.31 -21.54
N THR A 433 5.33 21.33 -22.57
CA THR A 433 4.88 22.57 -23.23
C THR A 433 3.65 23.21 -22.59
N GLN A 434 2.95 22.48 -21.70
CA GLN A 434 1.72 22.95 -21.04
C GLN A 434 1.86 23.13 -19.53
N THR A 435 2.93 22.63 -18.92
CA THR A 435 3.18 22.85 -17.50
C THR A 435 3.78 24.25 -17.29
N GLU A 436 3.01 25.16 -16.69
CA GLU A 436 3.49 26.46 -16.16
C GLU A 436 4.52 26.29 -15.01
N THR A 437 5.08 25.09 -14.82
CA THR A 437 6.17 24.86 -13.88
C THR A 437 7.41 25.52 -14.46
N ALA A 438 7.88 26.60 -13.82
CA ALA A 438 9.21 27.14 -14.08
C ALA A 438 10.23 25.99 -14.10
N PRO A 439 11.25 26.02 -14.98
CA PRO A 439 12.27 24.99 -15.00
C PRO A 439 12.84 24.83 -13.59
N CYS A 440 12.96 23.58 -13.12
CA CYS A 440 13.54 23.28 -11.84
C CYS A 440 14.93 23.91 -11.77
N SER A 441 15.11 24.87 -10.88
CA SER A 441 16.42 25.47 -10.63
C SER A 441 17.24 24.49 -9.81
N ASP A 442 18.47 24.22 -10.27
CA ASP A 442 19.47 23.38 -9.59
C ASP A 442 19.71 23.77 -8.12
#